data_AF-A0A1M7C156-F1
#
_entry.id   AF-A0A1M7C156-F1
#
_cell.length_a   1.000
_cell.length_b   1.000
_cell.length_c   1.000
_cell.angle_alpha   90.00
_cell.angle_beta   90.00
_cell.angle_gamma   90.00
#
_symmetry.space_group_name_H-M   'P 1'
#
loop_
_entity.id
_entity.type
_entity.pdbx_description
1 polymer ?
#
loop_
_entity_poly.entity_id
_entity_poly.type
_entity_poly.pdbx_seq_one_letter_code
_entity_poly.pdbx_strand_id
1 'polypeptide(L)'
;MSDVIDFLERMGQDAQLRHGSQEEVELALASAEIAPELQAAIVAKDQAQLEGLMGQTPLCAVYFPGQEDEEQEDETEETPSREPGESPELRRAVVPAG
;
A
#
# COMPACT_ATOMS: atom_id res chain seq x y z
N MET A 1 12.62 -5.62 -9.05
CA MET A 1 11.37 -4.84 -8.87
C MET A 1 10.75 -4.75 -10.26
N SER A 2 9.42 -4.70 -10.36
CA SER A 2 8.77 -4.76 -11.67
C SER A 2 9.06 -3.48 -12.44
N ASP A 3 9.60 -3.59 -13.65
CA ASP A 3 10.09 -2.45 -14.47
C ASP A 3 9.05 -1.33 -14.63
N VAL A 4 7.75 -1.68 -14.57
CA VAL A 4 6.63 -0.72 -14.60
C VAL A 4 6.50 0.10 -13.33
N ILE A 5 6.56 -0.50 -12.14
CA ILE A 5 6.39 0.24 -10.88
C ILE A 5 7.55 1.23 -10.70
N ASP A 6 8.77 0.78 -10.99
CA ASP A 6 9.98 1.63 -10.91
C ASP A 6 9.89 2.80 -11.91
N PHE A 7 9.36 2.57 -13.11
CA PHE A 7 9.11 3.64 -14.06
C PHE A 7 8.04 4.64 -13.57
N LEU A 8 6.93 4.15 -13.03
CA LEU A 8 5.85 5.02 -12.52
C LEU A 8 6.28 5.83 -11.30
N GLU A 9 7.09 5.24 -10.42
CA GLU A 9 7.72 5.95 -9.30
C GLU A 9 8.62 7.08 -9.83
N ARG A 10 9.52 6.77 -10.77
CA ARG A 10 10.38 7.78 -11.40
C ARG A 10 9.58 8.87 -12.08
N MET A 11 8.50 8.52 -12.78
CA MET A 11 7.59 9.47 -13.42
C MET A 11 6.93 10.42 -12.40
N GLY A 12 6.62 9.93 -11.19
CA GLY A 12 6.04 10.74 -10.11
C GLY A 12 7.05 11.70 -9.45
N GLN A 13 8.32 11.28 -9.36
CA GLN A 13 9.40 12.04 -8.74
C GLN A 13 10.07 13.03 -9.71
N ASP A 14 10.16 12.69 -10.99
CA ASP A 14 10.80 13.51 -12.03
C ASP A 14 9.80 14.52 -12.60
N ALA A 15 10.05 15.81 -12.35
CA ALA A 15 9.21 16.90 -12.86
C ALA A 15 9.13 16.95 -14.39
N GLN A 16 10.19 16.56 -15.11
CA GLN A 16 10.16 16.53 -16.58
C GLN A 16 9.26 15.42 -17.09
N LEU A 17 9.27 14.24 -16.47
CA LEU A 17 8.38 13.15 -16.87
C LEU A 17 6.94 13.41 -16.41
N ARG A 18 6.76 13.99 -15.22
CA ARG A 18 5.44 14.30 -14.64
C ARG A 18 4.68 15.34 -15.46
N HIS A 19 5.39 16.33 -15.99
CA HIS A 19 4.82 17.45 -16.75
C HIS A 19 5.17 17.42 -18.23
N GLY A 20 5.88 16.38 -18.68
CA GLY A 20 6.34 16.23 -20.04
C GLY A 20 5.22 16.00 -21.02
N SER A 21 5.53 16.22 -22.29
CA SER A 21 4.66 15.86 -23.40
C SER A 21 4.50 14.34 -23.49
N GLN A 22 3.49 13.91 -24.22
CA GLN A 22 3.30 12.48 -24.50
C GLN A 22 4.54 11.88 -25.20
N GLU A 23 5.16 12.62 -26.13
CA GLU A 23 6.36 12.20 -26.86
C GLU A 23 7.57 12.00 -25.92
N GLU A 24 7.72 12.85 -24.90
CA GLU A 24 8.78 12.72 -23.90
C GLU A 24 8.58 11.45 -23.03
N VAL A 25 7.33 11.14 -22.68
CA VAL A 25 6.98 9.92 -21.95
C VAL A 25 7.19 8.67 -22.82
N GLU A 26 6.77 8.71 -24.08
CA GLU A 26 7.00 7.63 -25.05
C GLU A 26 8.49 7.36 -25.25
N LEU A 27 9.32 8.41 -25.36
CA LEU A 27 10.77 8.27 -25.45
C LEU A 27 11.36 7.63 -24.19
N ALA A 28 10.90 8.04 -23.02
CA ALA A 28 11.34 7.46 -21.75
C ALA A 28 10.96 5.97 -21.64
N LEU A 29 9.75 5.60 -22.06
CA LEU A 29 9.27 4.22 -22.10
C LEU A 29 10.04 3.35 -23.11
N ALA A 30 10.44 3.90 -24.26
CA ALA A 30 11.23 3.17 -25.25
C ALA A 30 12.60 2.73 -24.70
N SER A 31 13.12 3.44 -23.70
CA SER A 31 14.35 3.08 -22.98
C SER A 31 14.13 2.16 -21.77
N ALA A 32 12.87 1.92 -21.39
CA ALA A 32 12.51 1.06 -20.26
C ALA A 32 12.32 -0.39 -20.73
N GLU A 33 12.72 -1.36 -19.90
CA GLU A 33 12.51 -2.78 -20.13
C GLU A 33 11.05 -3.19 -19.82
N ILE A 34 10.08 -2.47 -20.38
CA ILE A 34 8.65 -2.67 -20.14
C ILE A 34 8.01 -3.29 -21.39
N ALA A 35 7.12 -4.26 -21.19
CA ALA A 35 6.40 -4.90 -22.30
C ALA A 35 5.57 -3.88 -23.12
N PRO A 36 5.50 -4.00 -24.45
CA PRO A 36 4.83 -3.03 -25.32
C PRO A 36 3.36 -2.75 -24.94
N GLU A 37 2.63 -3.76 -24.46
CA GLU A 37 1.24 -3.64 -24.05
C GLU A 37 1.09 -2.75 -22.81
N LEU A 38 2.05 -2.83 -21.89
CA LEU A 38 2.11 -1.99 -20.70
C LEU A 38 2.52 -0.55 -21.06
N GLN A 39 3.47 -0.38 -21.99
CA GLN A 39 3.82 0.95 -22.50
C GLN A 39 2.61 1.65 -23.13
N ALA A 40 1.86 0.93 -23.97
CA ALA A 40 0.66 1.45 -24.61
C ALA A 40 -0.41 1.86 -23.58
N ALA A 41 -0.64 1.04 -22.55
CA ALA A 41 -1.59 1.36 -21.48
C ALA A 41 -1.16 2.61 -20.69
N ILE A 42 0.14 2.78 -20.41
CA ILE A 42 0.69 3.96 -19.73
C ILE A 42 0.48 5.23 -20.58
N VAL A 43 0.83 5.19 -21.86
CA VAL A 43 0.68 6.33 -22.79
C VAL A 43 -0.78 6.73 -22.96
N ALA A 44 -1.67 5.74 -23.08
CA ALA A 44 -3.12 5.96 -23.18
C ALA A 44 -3.77 6.42 -21.86
N LYS A 45 -3.03 6.37 -20.75
CA LYS A 45 -3.55 6.59 -19.37
C LYS A 45 -4.72 5.65 -19.05
N ASP A 46 -4.70 4.44 -19.60
CA ASP A 46 -5.74 3.43 -19.41
C ASP A 46 -5.44 2.62 -18.13
N GLN A 47 -5.96 3.11 -17.01
CA GLN A 47 -5.80 2.47 -15.71
C GLN A 47 -6.36 1.04 -15.70
N ALA A 48 -7.53 0.80 -16.30
CA ALA A 48 -8.18 -0.50 -16.25
C ALA A 48 -7.38 -1.55 -17.04
N GLN A 49 -6.86 -1.17 -18.21
CA GLN A 49 -5.97 -2.02 -18.99
C GLN A 49 -4.66 -2.29 -18.25
N LEU A 50 -4.07 -1.27 -17.64
CA LEU A 50 -2.82 -1.40 -16.88
C LEU A 50 -3.00 -2.35 -15.68
N GLU A 51 -4.07 -2.19 -14.90
CA GLU A 51 -4.42 -3.07 -13.78
C GLU A 51 -4.63 -4.52 -14.24
N GLY A 52 -5.34 -4.71 -15.37
CA GLY A 52 -5.58 -6.03 -15.96
C GLY A 52 -4.29 -6.73 -16.40
N LEU A 53 -3.38 -6.01 -17.06
CA LEU A 53 -2.08 -6.53 -17.49
C LEU A 53 -1.16 -6.86 -16.30
N MET A 54 -1.28 -6.09 -15.22
CA MET A 54 -0.51 -6.30 -13.99
C MET A 54 -1.14 -7.34 -13.04
N GLY A 55 -2.28 -7.93 -13.42
CA GLY A 55 -3.01 -8.90 -12.59
C GLY A 55 -3.47 -8.33 -11.26
N GLN A 56 -3.68 -7.00 -11.19
CA GLN A 56 -4.10 -6.32 -9.97
C GLN A 56 -5.60 -6.53 -9.75
N THR A 57 -5.98 -6.64 -8.49
CA THR A 57 -7.38 -6.68 -8.06
C THR A 57 -7.70 -5.41 -7.27
N PRO A 58 -8.94 -4.89 -7.33
CA PRO A 58 -9.34 -3.74 -6.53
C PRO A 58 -9.03 -3.97 -5.04
N LEU A 59 -8.27 -3.05 -4.43
CA LEU A 59 -7.99 -3.06 -3.01
C LEU A 59 -8.92 -2.06 -2.30
N CYS A 60 -9.81 -2.56 -1.44
CA CYS A 60 -10.58 -1.73 -0.53
C CYS A 60 -9.91 -1.70 0.85
N ALA A 61 -9.36 -0.55 1.23
CA ALA A 61 -8.82 -0.31 2.57
C ALA A 61 -9.62 0.77 3.29
N VAL A 62 -9.82 0.61 4.60
CA VAL A 62 -10.43 1.63 5.47
C VAL A 62 -9.33 2.24 6.31
N TYR A 63 -9.11 3.54 6.16
CA TYR A 63 -8.22 4.31 7.03
C TYR A 63 -9.01 4.80 8.23
N PHE A 64 -8.63 4.34 9.42
CA PHE A 64 -9.13 4.89 10.68
C PHE A 64 -8.28 6.10 11.06
N PRO A 65 -8.88 7.17 11.62
CA PRO A 65 -8.11 8.26 12.20
C PRO A 65 -7.17 7.70 13.28
N GLY A 66 -5.94 8.20 13.30
CA GLY A 66 -5.03 7.91 14.40
C GLY A 66 -5.63 8.41 15.71
N GLN A 67 -5.49 7.65 16.78
CA GLN A 67 -5.72 8.18 18.12
C GLN A 67 -4.58 9.16 18.40
N GLU A 68 -4.91 10.35 18.88
CA GLU A 68 -3.92 11.25 19.46
C GLU A 68 -3.34 10.51 20.67
N ASP A 69 -2.02 10.34 20.73
CA ASP A 69 -1.37 9.77 21.91
C ASP A 69 -1.70 10.69 23.09
N GLU A 70 -2.61 10.25 23.96
CA GLU A 70 -2.74 10.85 25.28
C GLU A 70 -1.38 10.68 25.94
N GLU A 71 -0.70 11.81 26.21
CA GLU A 71 0.56 11.82 26.95
C GLU A 71 0.34 11.05 28.25
N GLN A 72 0.88 9.82 28.31
CA GLN A 72 0.90 9.06 29.55
C GLN A 72 1.79 9.84 30.52
N GLU A 73 1.16 10.56 31.46
CA GLU A 73 1.85 11.06 32.64
C GLU A 73 2.40 9.83 33.38
N ASP A 74 3.71 9.63 33.31
CA ASP A 74 4.47 8.70 34.14
C ASP A 74 4.30 9.08 35.62
N GLU A 75 3.22 8.66 36.26
CA GLU A 75 3.16 8.55 37.71
C GLU A 75 3.87 7.26 38.13
N THR A 76 5.18 7.38 38.33
CA THR A 76 5.98 6.40 39.07
C THR A 76 5.56 6.41 40.55
N GLU A 77 5.60 5.23 41.18
CA GLU A 77 5.37 4.90 42.60
C GLU A 77 3.89 4.57 42.95
N GLU A 78 3.50 3.42 43.50
CA GLU A 78 4.18 2.32 44.18
C GLU A 78 3.37 1.02 44.01
N THR A 79 4.05 -0.12 43.89
CA THR A 79 3.39 -1.43 44.07
C THR A 79 3.09 -1.68 45.55
N PRO A 80 1.93 -2.31 45.87
CA PRO A 80 1.98 -3.42 46.80
C PRO A 80 1.41 -4.70 46.19
N SER A 81 2.09 -5.78 46.56
CA SER A 81 2.01 -7.15 46.07
C SER A 81 0.74 -7.91 46.51
N ARG A 82 0.51 -9.09 45.85
CA ARG A 82 0.04 -10.39 46.41
C ARG A 82 -1.46 -10.75 46.10
N GLU A 83 -1.93 -11.89 45.54
CA GLU A 83 -1.53 -13.33 45.34
C GLU A 83 -2.19 -13.98 44.09
N PRO A 84 -1.76 -15.21 43.70
CA PRO A 84 -2.09 -15.85 42.44
C PRO A 84 -3.38 -16.68 42.49
N GLY A 85 -4.19 -16.61 41.44
CA GLY A 85 -5.25 -17.58 41.20
C GLY A 85 -6.48 -16.97 40.54
N GLU A 86 -6.60 -17.20 39.23
CA GLU A 86 -7.79 -17.71 38.53
C GLU A 86 -7.66 -17.39 37.04
N SER A 87 -7.34 -18.43 36.27
CA SER A 87 -7.22 -18.39 34.81
C SER A 87 -8.56 -18.11 34.15
N PRO A 88 -8.69 -17.18 33.18
CA PRO A 88 -9.85 -17.17 32.31
C PRO A 88 -9.60 -18.15 31.15
N GLU A 89 -10.05 -19.39 31.33
CA GLU A 89 -10.38 -20.32 30.26
C GLU A 89 -11.55 -19.73 29.44
N LEU A 90 -11.26 -18.87 28.45
CA LEU A 90 -12.25 -18.44 27.47
C LEU A 90 -12.05 -19.20 26.16
N ARG A 91 -12.82 -20.28 26.08
CA ARG A 91 -12.94 -21.22 24.97
C ARG A 91 -13.19 -20.49 23.65
N ARG A 92 -12.30 -20.73 22.70
CA ARG A 92 -12.44 -20.38 21.28
C ARG A 92 -13.65 -21.11 20.68
N ALA A 93 -14.72 -20.40 20.39
CA ALA A 93 -15.83 -20.93 19.61
C ALA A 93 -15.43 -20.97 18.12
N VAL A 94 -15.35 -22.17 17.55
CA VAL A 94 -15.28 -22.41 16.11
C VAL A 94 -16.63 -22.06 15.48
N VAL A 95 -16.62 -21.22 14.46
CA VAL A 95 -17.81 -20.93 13.62
C VAL A 95 -17.89 -22.00 12.52
N PRO A 96 -19.01 -22.73 12.35
CA PRO A 96 -19.16 -23.66 11.25
C PRO A 96 -19.45 -22.92 9.94
N ALA A 97 -18.80 -23.37 8.86
CA ALA A 97 -19.07 -22.95 7.50
C ALA A 97 -20.42 -23.50 7.03
N GLY A 98 -21.23 -22.64 6.41
CA GLY A 98 -22.40 -22.99 5.61
C GLY A 98 -22.22 -22.47 4.20
#